data_AF-A0AAJ1TS09-F1
#
_entry.id   AF-A0AAJ1TS09-F1
#
_cell.length_a   1.000
_cell.length_b   1.000
_cell.length_c   1.000
_cell.angle_alpha   90.00
_cell.angle_beta   90.00
_cell.angle_gamma   90.00
#
_symmetry.space_group_name_H-M   'P 1'
#
loop_
_entity.id
_entity.type
_entity.pdbx_description
1 polymer ?
#
loop_
_entity_poly.entity_id
_entity_poly.type
_entity_poly.pdbx_seq_one_letter_code
_entity_poly.pdbx_strand_id
1 'polypeptide(L)' 'MNRQGNDKHNRPRTELRIMLDPVDYADICSLAKVSGLAASQFSRQVLKRYLARIHAAGETKEQNT' A
#
# COMPACT_ATOMS: atom_id res chain seq x y z
N MET A 1 -38.61 10.80 -1.42
CA MET A 1 -37.62 9.82 -0.93
C MET A 1 -36.36 9.95 -1.79
N ASN A 2 -35.36 10.71 -1.32
CA ASN A 2 -34.17 11.07 -2.10
C ASN A 2 -33.07 10.00 -1.93
N ARG A 3 -32.79 9.23 -3.00
CA ARG A 3 -31.61 8.36 -3.10
C ARG A 3 -30.42 9.21 -3.51
N GLN A 4 -29.80 9.89 -2.56
CA GLN A 4 -28.60 10.69 -2.80
C GLN A 4 -27.44 10.11 -1.98
N GLY A 5 -26.41 9.61 -2.69
CA GLY A 5 -25.09 9.39 -2.12
C GLY A 5 -24.68 7.95 -1.88
N ASN A 6 -24.46 7.16 -2.94
CA ASN A 6 -23.64 5.94 -2.84
C ASN A 6 -22.41 5.96 -3.76
N ASP A 7 -22.08 7.11 -4.37
CA ASP A 7 -20.98 7.24 -5.34
C ASP A 7 -19.63 7.66 -4.73
N LYS A 8 -19.49 7.72 -3.40
CA LYS A 8 -18.23 8.17 -2.77
C LYS A 8 -17.08 7.16 -2.81
N HIS A 9 -17.33 5.92 -3.26
CA HIS A 9 -16.31 4.86 -3.27
C HIS A 9 -15.90 4.39 -4.67
N ASN A 10 -16.47 4.95 -5.75
CA ASN A 10 -16.18 4.51 -7.12
C ASN A 10 -15.04 5.32 -7.76
N ARG A 11 -14.00 5.67 -7.00
CA ARG A 11 -12.76 6.16 -7.63
C ARG A 11 -12.10 4.97 -8.33
N PRO A 12 -11.69 5.10 -9.60
CA PRO A 12 -11.01 4.01 -10.29
C PRO A 12 -9.81 3.57 -9.45
N ARG A 13 -9.70 2.26 -9.18
CA ARG A 13 -8.52 1.72 -8.50
C ARG A 13 -7.32 1.99 -9.39
N THR A 14 -6.47 2.93 -8.99
CA THR A 14 -5.18 3.15 -9.64
C THR A 14 -4.36 1.85 -9.52
N GLU A 15 -4.04 1.26 -10.68
CA GLU A 15 -3.19 0.08 -10.78
C GLU A 15 -1.73 0.54 -10.87
N LEU A 16 -0.86 -0.06 -10.06
CA LEU A 16 0.58 0.12 -10.13
C LEU A 16 1.19 -1.23 -10.49
N ARG A 17 1.96 -1.27 -11.58
CA ARG A 17 2.71 -2.45 -12.00
C ARG A 17 4.15 -2.32 -11.54
N ILE A 18 4.60 -3.27 -10.73
CA ILE A 18 5.97 -3.34 -10.21
C ILE A 18 6.58 -4.60 -10.79
N MET A 19 7.70 -4.45 -11.51
CA MET A 19 8.51 -5.59 -11.93
C MET A 19 9.48 -5.92 -10.80
N LEU A 20 9.48 -7.19 -10.41
CA LEU A 20 10.38 -7.75 -9.41
C LEU A 20 11.12 -8.91 -10.07
N ASP A 21 12.34 -9.18 -9.61
CA ASP A 21 12.97 -10.44 -9.96
C ASP A 21 12.19 -11.63 -9.35
N PRO A 22 12.40 -12.85 -9.88
CA PRO A 22 11.64 -14.01 -9.43
C PRO A 22 11.83 -14.36 -7.95
N VAL A 23 12.99 -14.05 -7.36
CA VAL A 23 13.30 -14.38 -5.96
C VAL A 23 12.54 -13.44 -5.03
N ASP A 24 12.64 -12.14 -5.27
CA ASP A 24 11.91 -11.11 -4.51
C ASP A 24 10.40 -11.32 -4.61
N TYR A 25 9.90 -11.68 -5.79
CA TYR A 25 8.48 -11.99 -5.97
C TYR A 25 8.05 -13.21 -5.15
N ALA A 26 8.85 -14.29 -5.15
CA ALA A 26 8.56 -15.49 -4.38
C ALA A 26 8.56 -15.23 -2.87
N ASP A 27 9.48 -14.38 -2.39
CA ASP A 27 9.54 -13.97 -0.98
C ASP A 27 8.29 -13.18 -0.58
N ILE A 28 7.85 -12.21 -1.40
CA ILE A 28 6.61 -11.47 -1.15
C ILE A 28 5.40 -12.41 -1.11
N CYS A 29 5.30 -13.36 -2.04
CA CYS A 29 4.22 -14.34 -2.05
C CYS A 29 4.23 -15.21 -0.78
N SER A 30 5.40 -15.62 -0.32
CA SER A 30 5.57 -16.42 0.90
C SER A 30 5.16 -15.63 2.14
N LEU A 31 5.61 -14.38 2.28
CA LEU A 31 5.24 -13.49 3.38
C LEU A 31 3.74 -13.14 3.38
N ALA A 32 3.16 -12.93 2.20
CA ALA A 32 1.73 -12.70 2.06
C ALA A 32 0.91 -13.91 2.52
N LYS A 33 1.36 -15.12 2.17
CA LYS A 33 0.74 -16.38 2.61
C LYS A 33 0.78 -16.54 4.13
N VAL A 34 1.91 -16.27 4.77
CA VAL A 34 2.03 -16.28 6.25
C VAL A 34 1.08 -15.28 6.90
N SER A 35 0.85 -14.14 6.24
CA SER A 35 -0.06 -13.10 6.73
C SER A 35 -1.54 -13.38 6.43
N GLY A 36 -1.87 -14.46 5.72
CA GLY A 36 -3.23 -14.76 5.28
C GLY A 36 -3.79 -13.77 4.25
N LEU A 37 -2.92 -13.07 3.52
CA LEU A 37 -3.28 -12.01 2.57
C LEU A 37 -2.92 -12.41 1.13
N ALA A 38 -3.64 -11.84 0.16
CA ALA A 38 -3.17 -11.85 -1.22
C ALA A 38 -1.88 -11.01 -1.35
N ALA A 39 -0.96 -11.41 -2.22
CA ALA A 39 0.30 -10.70 -2.44
C ALA A 39 0.08 -9.20 -2.71
N SER A 40 -0.90 -8.84 -3.54
CA SER A 40 -1.23 -7.43 -3.83
C SER A 40 -1.72 -6.63 -2.61
N GLN A 41 -2.45 -7.27 -1.69
CA GLN A 41 -2.91 -6.65 -0.45
C GLN A 41 -1.74 -6.47 0.52
N PHE A 42 -0.92 -7.51 0.67
CA PHE A 42 0.28 -7.47 1.49
C PHE A 42 1.25 -6.38 1.02
N SER A 43 1.57 -6.35 -0.28
CA SER A 43 2.42 -5.31 -0.89
C SER A 43 1.88 -3.90 -0.65
N ARG A 44 0.55 -3.70 -0.76
CA ARG A 44 -0.06 -2.40 -0.47
C ARG A 44 0.14 -1.97 0.98
N GLN A 45 0.04 -2.91 1.93
CA GLN A 45 0.28 -2.60 3.35
C GLN A 45 1.75 -2.26 3.61
N VAL A 46 2.68 -3.01 3.01
CA VAL A 46 4.13 -2.76 3.13
C VAL A 46 4.47 -1.37 2.58
N LEU A 47 4.02 -1.05 1.36
CA LEU A 47 4.23 0.27 0.75
C LEU A 47 3.65 1.40 1.61
N LYS A 48 2.43 1.24 2.13
CA LYS A 48 1.80 2.24 3.00
C LYS A 48 2.63 2.50 4.26
N ARG A 49 3.11 1.44 4.93
CA ARG A 49 3.95 1.56 6.13
C ARG A 49 5.29 2.21 5.81
N TYR A 50 5.89 1.86 4.69
CA TYR A 50 7.17 2.41 4.27
C TYR A 50 7.07 3.91 3.97
N LEU A 51 6.07 4.34 3.20
CA LEU A 51 5.81 5.75 2.91
C LEU A 51 5.50 6.57 4.18
N ALA A 52 4.74 5.99 5.11
CA ALA A 52 4.47 6.65 6.39
C ALA A 52 5.75 6.90 7.20
N ARG A 53 6.72 5.97 7.19
CA ARG A 53 8.02 6.15 7.85
C ARG A 53 8.85 7.24 7.18
N ILE A 54 8.88 7.27 5.85
CA ILE A 54 9.58 8.32 5.10
C ILE A 54 9.00 9.69 5.46
N HIS A 55 7.66 9.82 5.46
CA HIS A 55 6.99 11.06 5.79
C HIS A 55 7.33 11.54 7.21
N ALA A 56 7.18 10.67 8.21
CA ALA A 56 7.50 11.00 9.59
C ALA A 56 8.98 11.40 9.77
N ALA A 57 9.90 10.74 9.06
CA ALA A 57 11.32 11.09 9.08
C ALA A 57 11.61 12.45 8.40
N GLY A 58 10.83 12.82 7.39
CA GLY A 58 10.87 14.14 6.76
C GLY A 58 10.42 15.25 7.71
N GLU A 59 9.25 15.07 8.34
CA GLU A 59 8.70 16.04 9.31
C GLU A 59 9.63 16.25 10.52
N THR A 60 10.28 15.19 10.99
CA THR A 60 11.23 15.26 12.12
C THR A 60 12.47 16.11 11.79
N LYS A 61 12.88 16.20 10.52
CA LYS A 61 13.99 17.06 10.10
C LYS A 61 13.59 18.53 10.04
N GLU A 62 12.36 18.82 9.63
CA GLU A 62 11.85 20.21 9.55
C GLU A 62 11.55 20.81 10.94
N GLN A 63 11.23 19.98 11.95
CA GLN A 63 10.97 20.45 13.31
C GLN A 63 12.22 20.67 14.17
N ASN A 64 13.39 20.16 13.74
CA ASN A 64 14.68 20.30 14.46
C ASN A 64 15.61 21.35 13.82
N THR A 65 15.07 22.23 12.96
CA THR A 65 15.76 23.40 12.40
C THR A 65 15.05 24.66 12.87
#